data_AF-A0A238W0L0-F1
#
_entry.id   AF-A0A238W0L0-F1
#
_cell.length_a   1.000
_cell.length_b   1.000
_cell.length_c   1.000
_cell.angle_alpha   90.00
_cell.angle_beta   90.00
_cell.angle_gamma   90.00
#
_symmetry.space_group_name_H-M   'P 1'
#
loop_
_entity.id
_entity.type
_entity.pdbx_description
1 polymer ?
#
loop_
_entity_poly.entity_id
_entity_poly.type
_entity_poly.pdbx_seq_one_letter_code
_entity_poly.pdbx_strand_id
1 'polypeptide(L)'
;MNNLKNLGEDYSNDIVDHLEKLIADLYRMQISNNKNYVFCKSIETLIEKNEMLIRLVKVNVRFEWLKIQNEMDRLYKIDNSLTGYNIQFDFKESKESKRALIRIIKIDENEKGK
;
A
#
# COMPACT_ATOMS: atom_id res chain seq x y z
N MET A 1 -19.24 14.42 -12.89
CA MET A 1 -17.87 13.99 -13.25
C MET A 1 -16.88 14.91 -12.57
N ASN A 2 -16.35 14.52 -11.40
CA ASN A 2 -15.18 15.12 -10.74
C ASN A 2 -15.01 14.36 -9.42
N ASN A 3 -14.08 13.40 -9.35
CA ASN A 3 -13.66 12.75 -8.10
C ASN A 3 -12.29 12.04 -8.25
N LEU A 4 -11.38 12.58 -9.07
CA LEU A 4 -10.02 12.04 -9.22
C LEU A 4 -8.95 12.96 -8.59
N LYS A 5 -9.34 13.83 -7.63
CA LYS A 5 -8.42 14.78 -6.97
C LYS A 5 -7.85 14.29 -5.62
N ASN A 6 -8.21 13.10 -5.12
CA ASN A 6 -7.71 12.58 -3.84
C ASN A 6 -6.67 11.46 -4.02
N LEU A 7 -5.72 11.64 -4.93
CA LEU A 7 -4.66 10.65 -5.21
C LEU A 7 -3.44 10.80 -4.26
N GLY A 8 -3.65 11.33 -3.04
CA GLY A 8 -2.57 11.61 -2.10
C GLY A 8 -2.95 11.53 -0.61
N GLU A 9 -4.16 11.09 -0.26
CA GLU A 9 -4.51 10.84 1.14
C GLU A 9 -4.11 9.41 1.51
N ASP A 10 -3.22 9.29 2.49
CA ASP A 10 -2.85 8.01 3.08
C ASP A 10 -4.01 7.49 3.93
N TYR A 11 -4.99 6.86 3.27
CA TYR A 11 -6.14 6.22 3.90
C TYR A 11 -5.75 5.00 4.75
N SER A 12 -4.46 4.65 4.82
CA SER A 12 -3.99 3.48 5.59
C SER A 12 -4.42 3.58 7.05
N ASN A 13 -4.35 4.78 7.64
CA ASN A 13 -4.77 4.99 9.03
C ASN A 13 -6.29 4.81 9.20
N ASP A 14 -7.09 5.40 8.31
CA ASP A 14 -8.55 5.23 8.36
C ASP A 14 -8.94 3.76 8.18
N ILE A 15 -8.30 3.04 7.24
CA ILE A 15 -8.56 1.61 7.01
C ILE A 15 -8.19 0.79 8.26
N VAL A 16 -7.04 1.07 8.87
CA VAL A 16 -6.60 0.42 10.11
C VAL A 16 -7.60 0.68 11.23
N ASP A 17 -8.03 1.92 11.43
CA ASP A 17 -9.00 2.29 12.47
C ASP A 17 -10.33 1.53 12.32
N HIS A 18 -10.82 1.38 11.09
CA HIS A 18 -12.05 0.62 10.82
C HIS A 18 -11.86 -0.88 11.07
N LEU A 19 -10.71 -1.45 10.69
CA LEU A 19 -10.40 -2.86 10.94
C LEU A 19 -10.25 -3.14 12.45
N GLU A 20 -9.64 -2.24 13.21
CA GLU A 20 -9.50 -2.35 14.66
C GLU A 20 -10.86 -2.29 15.37
N LYS A 21 -11.75 -1.39 14.94
CA LYS A 21 -13.15 -1.36 15.43
C LYS A 21 -13.89 -2.66 15.14
N LEU A 22 -13.73 -3.21 13.95
CA LEU A 22 -14.38 -4.45 13.55
C LEU A 22 -13.87 -5.65 14.38
N ILE A 23 -12.57 -5.70 14.67
CA ILE A 23 -11.98 -6.70 15.58
C ILE A 23 -12.58 -6.55 16.99
N ALA A 24 -12.70 -5.33 17.50
CA ALA A 24 -13.29 -5.08 18.82
C ALA A 24 -14.75 -5.57 18.89
N ASP A 25 -15.55 -5.34 17.85
CA ASP A 25 -16.93 -5.83 17.78
C ASP A 25 -17.01 -7.36 17.67
N LEU A 26 -16.11 -7.98 16.91
CA LEU A 26 -15.99 -9.45 16.84
C LEU A 26 -15.70 -10.07 18.22
N TYR A 27 -14.78 -9.48 18.99
CA TYR A 27 -14.52 -9.93 20.37
C TYR A 27 -15.77 -9.82 21.26
N ARG A 28 -16.53 -8.72 21.15
CA ARG A 28 -17.80 -8.55 21.90
C ARG A 28 -18.82 -9.63 21.52
N MET A 29 -18.93 -9.96 20.23
CA MET A 29 -19.80 -11.02 19.75
C MET A 29 -19.38 -12.40 20.27
N GLN A 30 -18.07 -12.67 20.32
CA GLN A 30 -17.52 -13.92 20.85
C GLN A 30 -17.85 -14.09 22.34
N ILE A 31 -17.66 -13.05 23.16
CA ILE A 31 -17.99 -13.07 24.59
C ILE A 31 -19.48 -13.35 24.78
N SER A 32 -20.33 -12.69 24.00
CA SER A 32 -21.79 -12.83 24.07
C SER A 32 -22.29 -14.23 23.67
N ASN A 33 -21.52 -14.95 22.85
CA ASN A 33 -21.89 -16.26 22.30
C ASN A 33 -20.92 -17.37 22.73
N ASN A 34 -20.23 -17.20 23.86
CA ASN A 34 -19.08 -18.03 24.28
C ASN A 34 -19.37 -19.54 24.44
N LYS A 35 -20.65 -19.94 24.53
CA LYS A 35 -21.07 -21.35 24.61
C LYS A 35 -21.09 -22.04 23.25
N ASN A 36 -21.14 -21.29 22.14
CA ASN A 36 -21.15 -21.84 20.81
C ASN A 36 -19.73 -21.93 20.24
N TYR A 37 -19.10 -23.08 20.41
CA TYR A 37 -17.73 -23.34 19.97
C TYR A 37 -17.52 -23.08 18.47
N VAL A 38 -18.41 -23.55 17.60
CA VAL A 38 -18.29 -23.39 16.13
C VAL A 38 -18.36 -21.91 15.74
N PHE A 39 -19.25 -21.16 16.40
CA PHE A 39 -19.36 -19.73 16.20
C PHE A 39 -18.10 -19.00 16.66
N CYS A 40 -17.60 -19.30 17.86
CA CYS A 40 -16.37 -18.72 18.39
C CYS A 40 -15.17 -18.99 17.48
N LYS A 41 -15.05 -20.21 16.94
CA LYS A 41 -13.98 -20.56 15.99
C LYS A 41 -14.08 -19.75 14.69
N SER A 42 -15.30 -19.54 14.20
CA SER A 42 -15.55 -18.72 13.01
C SER A 42 -15.16 -17.25 13.27
N ILE A 43 -15.46 -16.72 14.45
CA ILE A 43 -15.06 -15.38 14.87
C ILE A 43 -13.53 -15.25 14.96
N GLU A 44 -12.82 -16.23 15.54
CA GLU A 44 -11.35 -16.24 15.57
C GLU A 44 -10.75 -16.14 14.17
N THR A 45 -11.24 -16.93 13.21
CA THR A 45 -10.78 -16.85 11.81
C THR A 45 -11.04 -15.49 11.18
N LEU A 46 -12.14 -14.82 11.51
CA LEU A 46 -12.42 -13.46 11.04
C LEU A 46 -11.44 -12.44 11.65
N ILE A 47 -11.12 -12.57 12.93
CA ILE A 47 -10.12 -11.71 13.59
C ILE A 47 -8.76 -11.87 12.91
N GLU A 48 -8.29 -13.11 12.71
CA GLU A 48 -7.01 -13.41 12.05
C GLU A 48 -6.91 -12.78 10.64
N LYS A 49 -8.01 -12.83 9.87
CA LYS A 49 -8.09 -12.21 8.54
C LYS A 49 -8.00 -10.69 8.61
N ASN A 50 -8.67 -10.05 9.56
CA ASN A 50 -8.60 -8.59 9.73
C ASN A 50 -7.20 -8.14 10.18
N GLU A 51 -6.55 -8.89 11.06
CA GLU A 51 -5.16 -8.61 11.44
C GLU A 51 -4.20 -8.74 10.25
N MET A 52 -4.42 -9.73 9.38
CA MET A 52 -3.65 -9.86 8.14
C MET A 52 -3.83 -8.65 7.23
N LEU A 53 -5.05 -8.12 7.09
CA LEU A 53 -5.31 -6.91 6.32
C LEU A 53 -4.61 -5.69 6.93
N ILE A 54 -4.65 -5.52 8.25
CA ILE A 54 -3.89 -4.47 8.95
C ILE A 54 -2.40 -4.57 8.63
N ARG A 55 -1.83 -5.79 8.67
CA ARG A 55 -0.42 -6.01 8.30
C ARG A 55 -0.14 -5.59 6.86
N LEU A 56 -0.99 -5.98 5.91
CA LEU A 56 -0.80 -5.62 4.49
C LEU A 56 -0.88 -4.12 4.25
N VAL A 57 -1.79 -3.42 4.93
CA VAL A 57 -1.93 -1.96 4.85
C VAL A 57 -0.73 -1.24 5.49
N LYS A 58 -0.26 -1.73 6.65
CA LYS A 58 0.89 -1.14 7.35
C LYS A 58 2.24 -1.49 6.72
N VAL A 59 2.31 -2.51 5.86
CA VAL A 59 3.54 -2.82 5.11
C VAL A 59 3.78 -1.70 4.12
N ASN A 60 4.63 -0.77 4.52
CA ASN A 60 5.22 0.20 3.62
C ASN A 60 5.94 -0.58 2.51
N VAL A 61 5.38 -0.53 1.30
CA VAL A 61 6.01 -1.11 0.12
C VAL A 61 7.30 -0.33 -0.06
N ARG A 62 8.44 -0.92 0.36
CA ARG A 62 9.78 -0.30 0.31
C ARG A 62 10.18 0.19 -1.09
N PHE A 63 9.39 -0.18 -2.08
CA PHE A 63 9.64 -0.02 -3.49
C PHE A 63 8.39 0.52 -4.17
N GLU A 64 8.48 1.71 -4.76
CA GLU A 64 7.35 2.42 -5.37
C GLU A 64 6.89 1.77 -6.69
N TRP A 65 6.38 0.54 -6.61
CA TRP A 65 5.94 -0.27 -7.75
C TRP A 65 4.95 0.46 -8.65
N LEU A 66 4.05 1.25 -8.07
CA LEU A 66 3.09 2.03 -8.83
C LEU A 66 3.77 3.08 -9.72
N LYS A 67 4.82 3.75 -9.25
CA LYS A 67 5.57 4.73 -10.07
C LYS A 67 6.28 4.03 -11.24
N ILE A 68 6.83 2.85 -11.00
CA ILE A 68 7.49 2.05 -12.03
C ILE A 68 6.47 1.59 -13.08
N GLN A 69 5.33 1.08 -12.62
CA GLN A 69 4.25 0.64 -13.50
C GLN A 69 3.73 1.80 -14.36
N ASN A 70 3.50 2.98 -13.77
CA ASN A 70 3.07 4.16 -14.52
C ASN A 70 4.08 4.57 -15.61
N GLU A 71 5.37 4.44 -15.33
CA GLU A 71 6.41 4.72 -16.33
C GLU A 71 6.49 3.65 -17.41
N MET A 72 6.31 2.37 -17.07
CA MET A 72 6.16 1.28 -18.04
C MET A 72 4.98 1.55 -18.97
N ASP A 73 3.81 1.88 -18.42
CA ASP A 73 2.61 2.18 -19.20
C ASP A 73 2.81 3.41 -20.10
N ARG A 74 3.54 4.43 -19.63
CA ARG A 74 3.91 5.60 -20.43
C ARG A 74 4.80 5.21 -21.62
N LEU A 75 5.82 4.38 -21.39
CA LEU A 75 6.74 3.92 -22.43
C LEU A 75 6.02 3.04 -23.46
N TYR A 76 5.16 2.12 -23.01
CA TYR A 76 4.35 1.30 -23.92
C TYR A 76 3.47 2.15 -24.83
N LYS A 77 2.80 3.18 -24.29
CA LYS A 77 1.98 4.11 -25.09
C LYS A 77 2.78 4.87 -26.15
N ILE A 78 4.08 5.08 -25.93
CA ILE A 78 4.97 5.73 -26.89
C ILE A 78 5.43 4.72 -27.95
N ASP A 79 5.73 3.49 -27.54
CA ASP A 79 6.19 2.42 -28.40
C ASP A 79 5.53 1.08 -28.04
N ASN A 80 4.47 0.74 -28.79
CA ASN A 80 3.73 -0.50 -28.61
C ASN A 80 4.53 -1.76 -29.01
N SER A 81 5.71 -1.60 -29.64
CA SER A 81 6.58 -2.72 -30.04
C SER A 81 7.50 -3.22 -28.90
N LEU A 82 7.50 -2.52 -27.76
CA LEU A 82 8.25 -2.93 -26.57
C LEU A 82 7.84 -4.33 -26.12
N THR A 83 8.82 -5.22 -26.02
CA THR A 83 8.63 -6.62 -25.60
C THR A 83 8.89 -6.84 -24.10
N GLY A 84 9.44 -5.84 -23.41
CA GLY A 84 9.74 -5.91 -21.99
C GLY A 84 10.53 -4.72 -21.47
N TYR A 85 10.89 -4.79 -20.18
CA TYR A 85 11.57 -3.71 -19.45
C TYR A 85 12.75 -4.26 -18.67
N ASN A 86 13.83 -3.46 -18.57
CA ASN A 86 14.96 -3.75 -17.69
C ASN A 86 15.04 -2.64 -16.62
N ILE A 87 14.96 -3.03 -15.35
CA ILE A 87 15.04 -2.12 -14.20
C ILE A 87 16.45 -2.21 -13.62
N GLN A 88 17.19 -1.11 -13.65
CA GLN A 88 18.55 -1.04 -13.10
C GLN A 88 18.61 -0.13 -11.87
N PHE A 89 19.23 -0.64 -10.80
CA PHE A 89 19.49 0.09 -9.57
C PHE A 89 20.92 0.61 -9.55
N ASP A 90 21.06 1.91 -9.74
CA ASP A 90 22.35 2.57 -9.63
C ASP A 90 22.48 3.18 -8.22
N PHE A 91 23.31 2.55 -7.37
CA PHE A 91 23.58 3.02 -6.00
C PHE A 91 24.69 4.07 -5.91
N LYS A 92 25.33 4.38 -7.04
CA LYS A 92 26.32 5.45 -7.18
C LYS A 92 25.82 6.44 -8.20
N GLU A 93 25.98 7.73 -7.94
CA GLU A 93 25.75 8.74 -8.96
C GLU A 93 26.69 8.49 -10.15
N SER A 94 26.10 8.17 -11.29
CA SER A 94 26.82 8.02 -12.56
C SER A 94 26.38 9.12 -13.52
N LYS A 95 27.22 9.40 -14.53
CA LYS A 95 26.87 10.37 -15.59
C LYS A 95 25.55 9.98 -16.24
N GLU A 96 24.76 11.00 -16.60
CA GLU A 96 23.42 10.86 -17.16
C GLU A 96 23.36 9.80 -18.27
N SER A 97 22.69 8.69 -17.97
CA SER A 97 22.40 7.66 -18.96
C SER A 97 21.18 8.05 -19.80
N LYS A 98 21.11 7.59 -21.05
CA LYS A 98 19.92 7.75 -21.93
C LYS A 98 18.68 6.92 -21.50
N ARG A 99 18.58 6.58 -20.21
CA ARG A 99 17.50 5.75 -19.64
C ARG A 99 16.51 6.64 -18.88
N ALA A 100 15.25 6.22 -18.80
CA ALA A 100 14.26 6.87 -17.95
C ALA A 100 14.71 6.79 -16.48
N LEU A 101 14.64 7.92 -15.76
CA LEU A 101 15.11 8.03 -14.38
C LEU A 101 13.90 8.22 -13.45
N ILE A 102 13.72 7.28 -12.52
CA ILE A 102 12.78 7.42 -11.41
C ILE A 102 13.59 7.82 -10.18
N ARG A 103 13.45 9.08 -9.74
CA ARG A 103 14.11 9.58 -8.52
C ARG A 103 13.12 9.54 -7.36
N ILE A 104 13.49 8.88 -6.27
CA ILE A 104 12.77 8.99 -5.01
C ILE A 104 13.26 10.28 -4.36
N ILE A 105 12.45 11.33 -4.41
CA ILE A 105 12.72 12.56 -3.68
C ILE A 105 12.36 12.29 -2.22
N LYS A 106 13.37 12.14 -1.36
CA LYS A 106 13.16 12.24 0.09
C LYS A 106 12.92 13.71 0.40
N ILE A 107 11.71 14.04 0.83
CA ILE A 107 11.44 15.35 1.42
C ILE A 107 11.85 15.21 2.88
N ASP A 108 12.98 15.83 3.26
CA ASP A 108 13.39 15.87 4.66
C ASP A 108 12.37 16.70 5.45
N GLU A 109 11.81 16.12 6.52
CA GLU A 109 10.79 16.75 7.37
C GLU A 109 11.33 17.96 8.18
N ASN A 110 12.61 18.32 8.02
CA ASN A 110 13.25 19.44 8.70
C ASN A 110 12.97 20.82 8.08
N GLU A 111 12.25 20.91 6.95
CA GLU A 111 11.92 22.20 6.31
C GLU A 111 10.49 22.71 6.60
N LYS A 112 9.67 21.98 7.38
CA LYS A 112 8.33 22.47 7.80
C LYS A 112 8.36 23.38 9.03
N GLY A 113 9.54 23.85 9.45
CA GLY A 113 9.73 24.68 10.63
C GLY A 113 10.70 25.84 10.40
N LYS A 114 10.34 26.78 9.51
CA LYS A 114 10.83 28.16 9.53
C LYS A 114 9.73 29.12 9.13
#